data_AF-A0A7Z9PLW0-F1
#
_entry.id   AF-A0A7Z9PLW0-F1
#
_cell.length_a   1.000
_cell.length_b   1.000
_cell.length_c   1.000
_cell.angle_alpha   90.00
_cell.angle_beta   90.00
_cell.angle_gamma   90.00
#
_symmetry.space_group_name_H-M   'P 1'
#
loop_
_entity.id
_entity.type
_entity.pdbx_description
1 polymer ?
#
loop_
_entity_poly.entity_id
_entity_poly.type
_entity_poly.pdbx_seq_one_letter_code
_entity_poly.pdbx_strand_id
1 'polypeptide(L)' 'MKKLFNLLLLISLAAFSQSCVLSKVIAVPMRVGGAVISIVPVIGNQAHDAIDTMADSVDEMPL' A
#
# COMPACT_ATOMS: atom_id res chain seq x y z
N MET A 1 32.65 13.63 23.07
CA MET A 1 31.71 12.48 23.22
C MET A 1 30.24 12.89 23.05
N LYS A 2 29.65 13.68 23.96
CA LYS A 2 28.20 14.01 23.96
C LYS A 2 27.69 14.70 22.68
N LYS A 3 28.50 15.61 22.11
CA LYS A 3 28.20 16.32 20.84
C LYS A 3 28.13 15.37 19.63
N LEU A 4 29.01 14.37 19.57
CA LEU A 4 29.07 13.38 18.48
C LEU A 4 27.88 12.42 18.57
N PHE A 5 27.50 12.02 19.79
CA PHE A 5 26.32 11.19 20.04
C PHE A 5 25.02 11.91 19.63
N ASN A 6 24.85 13.18 20.01
CA ASN A 6 23.70 13.98 19.57
C ASN A 6 23.64 14.17 18.04
N LEU A 7 24.80 14.33 17.39
CA LEU A 7 24.88 14.45 15.94
C LEU A 7 24.44 13.15 15.25
N LEU A 8 24.88 12.00 15.77
CA LEU A 8 24.52 10.68 15.25
C LEU A 8 23.01 10.41 15.41
N LEU A 9 22.42 10.84 16.54
CA LEU A 9 21.00 10.72 16.81
C LEU A 9 20.16 11.59 15.86
N LEU A 10 20.59 12.83 15.59
CA LEU A 10 19.93 13.72 14.63
C LEU A 10 19.95 13.15 13.20
N ILE A 11 21.06 12.57 12.77
CA ILE A 11 21.18 11.95 11.44
C ILE A 11 20.25 10.73 11.32
N SER A 12 20.19 9.89 12.37
CA SER A 12 19.29 8.74 12.40
C SER A 12 17.82 9.15 12.34
N LEU A 13 17.43 10.20 13.06
CA LEU A 13 16.07 10.73 13.06
C LEU A 13 15.67 11.33 11.68
N ALA A 14 16.61 12.03 11.04
CA ALA A 14 16.40 12.57 9.69
C ALA A 14 16.23 11.45 8.65
N ALA A 15 17.03 10.38 8.74
CA ALA A 15 16.93 9.22 7.85
C ALA A 15 15.59 8.47 8.00
N PHE A 16 15.08 8.30 9.23
CA PHE A 16 13.78 7.67 9.48
C PHE A 16 12.59 8.55 9.02
N SER A 17 12.76 9.86 8.95
CA SER A 17 11.71 10.76 8.48
C SER A 17 11.46 10.62 6.97
N GLN A 18 12.50 10.30 6.18
CA GLN A 18 12.36 10.07 4.73
C GLN A 18 11.53 8.82 4.40
N SER A 19 11.68 7.73 5.16
CA SER A 19 10.93 6.50 4.92
C SER A 19 9.44 6.64 5.22
N CYS A 20 9.06 7.50 6.17
CA CYS A 20 7.66 7.82 6.43
C CYS A 20 6.97 8.52 5.24
N VAL A 21 7.65 9.46 4.59
CA VAL A 21 7.07 10.18 3.45
C VAL A 21 6.95 9.26 2.24
N LEU A 22 7.97 8.45 1.95
CA LEU A 22 7.93 7.50 0.84
C LEU A 22 6.79 6.48 0.99
N SER A 23 6.63 5.90 2.18
CA SER A 23 5.53 4.97 2.44
C SER A 23 4.17 5.63 2.36
N LYS A 24 4.02 6.90 2.80
CA LYS A 24 2.77 7.65 2.62
C LYS A 24 2.47 7.94 1.14
N VAL A 25 3.49 8.33 0.36
CA VAL A 25 3.33 8.62 -1.07
C VAL A 25 2.90 7.38 -1.84
N ILE A 26 3.29 6.18 -1.42
CA ILE A 26 2.88 4.93 -2.09
C ILE A 26 1.52 4.42 -1.55
N ALA A 27 1.35 4.41 -0.23
CA ALA A 27 0.16 3.84 0.40
C ALA A 27 -1.11 4.68 0.20
N VAL A 28 -0.98 6.01 0.10
CA VAL A 28 -2.14 6.91 -0.07
C VAL A 28 -2.79 6.72 -1.45
N PRO A 29 -2.06 6.73 -2.58
CA PRO A 29 -2.63 6.42 -3.88
C PRO A 29 -3.25 5.02 -3.95
N MET A 30 -2.71 4.03 -3.26
CA MET A 30 -3.31 2.69 -3.22
C MET A 30 -4.69 2.72 -2.57
N ARG A 31 -4.86 3.46 -1.46
CA ARG A 31 -6.17 3.65 -0.81
C ARG A 31 -7.14 4.47 -1.64
N VAL A 32 -6.68 5.58 -2.21
CA VAL A 32 -7.52 6.45 -3.05
C VAL A 32 -7.90 5.73 -4.34
N GLY A 33 -6.96 5.02 -4.96
CA GLY A 33 -7.17 4.21 -6.16
C GLY A 33 -8.24 3.14 -5.93
N GLY A 34 -8.17 2.41 -4.82
CA GLY A 34 -9.22 1.44 -4.45
C GLY A 34 -10.61 2.09 -4.32
N ALA A 35 -10.70 3.27 -3.70
CA ALA A 35 -11.96 4.00 -3.57
C ALA A 35 -12.49 4.48 -4.94
N VAL A 36 -11.62 4.94 -5.83
CA VAL A 36 -12.00 5.38 -7.18
C VAL A 36 -12.47 4.20 -8.03
N ILE A 37 -11.74 3.07 -8.00
CA ILE A 37 -12.12 1.84 -8.72
C ILE A 37 -13.50 1.35 -8.27
N SER A 38 -13.82 1.48 -6.97
CA SER A 38 -15.13 1.10 -6.42
C SER A 38 -16.29 1.96 -6.91
N ILE A 39 -16.05 3.20 -7.33
CA ILE A 39 -17.11 4.14 -7.76
C ILE A 39 -17.33 4.05 -9.27
N VAL A 40 -16.31 3.66 -10.05
CA VAL A 40 -16.38 3.63 -11.51
C VAL A 40 -16.92 2.28 -11.98
N PRO A 41 -18.15 2.20 -12.52
CA PRO A 41 -18.78 0.93 -12.89
C PRO A 41 -17.99 0.14 -13.94
N VAL A 42 -17.27 0.82 -14.84
CA VAL A 42 -16.44 0.18 -15.89
C VAL A 42 -15.26 -0.62 -15.32
N ILE A 43 -14.67 -0.14 -14.22
CA ILE A 43 -13.49 -0.75 -13.59
C ILE A 43 -13.92 -1.66 -12.44
N GLY A 44 -14.95 -1.26 -11.70
CA GLY A 44 -15.55 -2.07 -10.63
C GLY A 44 -16.10 -3.40 -11.13
N ASN A 45 -16.77 -3.43 -12.30
CA ASN A 45 -17.29 -4.69 -12.85
C ASN A 45 -16.16 -5.64 -13.27
N GLN A 46 -15.12 -5.12 -13.96
CA GLN A 46 -13.94 -5.92 -14.31
C GLN A 46 -13.20 -6.47 -13.07
N ALA A 47 -13.10 -5.65 -12.01
CA ALA A 47 -12.51 -6.10 -10.75
C ALA A 47 -13.36 -7.18 -10.07
N HIS A 48 -14.69 -7.05 -10.10
CA HIS A 48 -15.61 -8.05 -9.55
C HIS A 48 -15.57 -9.36 -10.34
N ASP A 49 -15.65 -9.31 -11.67
CA ASP A 49 -15.59 -10.48 -12.56
C ASP A 49 -14.26 -11.24 -12.39
N ALA A 50 -13.15 -10.50 -12.21
CA ALA A 50 -11.84 -11.09 -11.93
C ALA A 50 -11.78 -11.77 -10.55
N ILE A 51 -12.44 -11.21 -9.54
CA ILE A 51 -12.52 -11.81 -8.20
C ILE A 51 -13.37 -13.08 -8.23
N ASP A 52 -14.52 -13.06 -8.91
CA ASP A 52 -15.41 -14.21 -9.00
C ASP A 52 -14.74 -15.38 -9.74
N THR A 53 -14.04 -15.12 -10.84
CA THR A 53 -13.27 -16.16 -11.56
C THR A 53 -12.22 -16.82 -10.67
N MET A 54 -11.56 -16.03 -9.81
CA MET A 54 -10.57 -16.55 -8.87
C MET A 54 -11.25 -17.33 -7.74
N ALA A 55 -12.39 -16.85 -7.23
CA ALA A 55 -13.16 -17.55 -6.21
C ALA A 55 -13.65 -18.91 -6.71
N ASP A 56 -14.21 -18.96 -7.92
CA ASP A 56 -14.65 -20.19 -8.58
C ASP A 56 -13.48 -21.18 -8.75
N SER A 57 -12.30 -20.69 -9.14
CA SER A 57 -11.10 -21.53 -9.29
C SER A 57 -10.61 -22.15 -7.97
N VAL A 58 -10.88 -21.50 -6.84
CA VAL A 58 -10.56 -22.02 -5.50
C VAL A 58 -11.64 -22.97 -5.00
N ASP A 59 -12.91 -22.72 -5.32
CA ASP A 59 -14.04 -23.57 -4.91
C ASP A 59 -14.07 -24.90 -5.70
N GLU A 60 -13.62 -24.89 -6.97
CA GLU A 60 -13.45 -26.11 -7.78
C GLU A 60 -12.20 -26.93 -7.42
N MET A 61 -11.30 -26.43 -6.57
CA MET A 61 -10.17 -27.24 -6.11
C MET A 61 -10.70 -28.43 -5.29
N PRO A 62 -10.43 -29.68 -5.71
CA PRO A 62 -10.77 -30.83 -4.90
C PRO A 62 -9.89 -30.83 -3.64
N LEU A 63 -10.53 -30.62 -2.49
CA LEU A 63 -9.93 -30.72 -1.15
C LEU A 63 -9.58 -32.16 -0.82
#